data_AF-A0A5C6RTI9-F1
#
_entry.id   AF-A0A5C6RTI9-F1
#
_cell.length_a   1.000
_cell.length_b   1.000
_cell.length_c   1.000
_cell.angle_alpha   90.00
_cell.angle_beta   90.00
_cell.angle_gamma   90.00
#
_symmetry.space_group_name_H-M   'P 1'
#
loop_
_entity.id
_entity.type
_entity.pdbx_description
1 polymer ?
#
loop_
_entity_poly.entity_id
_entity_poly.type
_entity_poly.pdbx_seq_one_letter_code
_entity_poly.pdbx_strand_id
1 'polypeptide(L)'
;MNKIRRILKQYWHEVEWFFIRLSWLFIAMPKECKSYSDTSFTFGITTYKERFETYLKPLVKKMVYLFPESPIIIAVNGYHNLIEQEKYLEQITKWVQPYQNVSLITYKEPQGLCKLWNQILIKSPSQKVFLMNEDINISQSFKKDIISCGILNSEFGLINGSFSHYMLSKKLVKTVGWFDERFPGIGYEDHDYEIRMTLLGKKVEHFTVNGIKNERVVPKDWSYDKKHEVILTKYSGPNEKHYFSKWEFSDTEEKGYEYVRIIQGYAKLKEQMKTPNFYPEIELK
;
A
#
# COMPACT_ATOMS: atom_id res chain seq x y z
N MET A 1 16.96 -30.05 -10.26
CA MET A 1 15.68 -29.90 -11.01
C MET A 1 14.80 -28.71 -10.57
N ASN A 2 14.73 -28.34 -9.28
CA ASN A 2 13.83 -27.27 -8.81
C ASN A 2 14.15 -25.85 -9.32
N LYS A 3 15.44 -25.53 -9.55
CA LYS A 3 15.86 -24.22 -10.06
C LYS A 3 15.38 -23.96 -11.50
N ILE A 4 15.50 -24.95 -12.39
CA ILE A 4 15.07 -24.84 -13.80
C ILE A 4 13.55 -24.67 -13.88
N ARG A 5 12.78 -25.48 -13.12
CA ARG A 5 11.31 -25.34 -13.05
C ARG A 5 10.89 -23.95 -12.56
N ARG A 6 11.58 -23.40 -11.55
CA ARG A 6 11.31 -22.04 -11.06
C ARG A 6 11.59 -20.97 -12.12
N ILE A 7 12.70 -21.09 -12.84
CA ILE A 7 13.05 -20.16 -13.93
C ILE A 7 12.02 -20.23 -15.06
N LEU A 8 11.64 -21.43 -15.49
CA LEU A 8 10.62 -21.61 -16.52
C LEU A 8 9.25 -21.05 -16.09
N LYS A 9 8.86 -21.26 -14.83
CA LYS A 9 7.62 -20.69 -14.28
C LYS A 9 7.67 -19.15 -14.29
N GLN A 10 8.80 -18.56 -13.90
CA GLN A 10 8.98 -17.11 -13.93
C GLN A 10 8.93 -16.57 -15.36
N TYR A 11 9.59 -17.24 -16.30
CA TYR A 11 9.54 -16.85 -17.72
C TYR A 11 8.12 -16.93 -18.29
N TRP A 12 7.41 -18.03 -18.04
CA TRP A 12 6.02 -18.17 -18.48
C TRP A 12 5.11 -17.10 -17.89
N HIS A 13 5.33 -16.75 -16.62
CA HIS A 13 4.61 -15.66 -15.97
C HIS A 13 4.89 -14.30 -16.64
N GLU A 14 6.12 -14.01 -17.04
CA GLU A 14 6.43 -12.78 -17.79
C GLU A 14 5.76 -12.76 -19.17
N VAL A 15 5.70 -13.90 -19.85
CA VAL A 15 5.00 -14.05 -21.14
C VAL A 15 3.49 -13.84 -20.97
N GLU A 16 2.88 -14.44 -19.95
CA GLU A 16 1.47 -14.24 -19.61
C GLU A 16 1.17 -12.75 -19.39
N TRP A 17 1.98 -12.07 -18.58
CA TRP A 17 1.82 -10.64 -18.32
C TRP A 17 2.11 -9.75 -19.53
N PHE A 18 2.94 -10.19 -20.47
CA PHE A 18 3.09 -9.53 -21.76
C PHE A 18 1.77 -9.54 -22.54
N PHE A 19 1.10 -10.69 -22.64
CA PHE A 19 -0.20 -10.78 -23.30
C PHE A 19 -1.30 -10.00 -22.56
N ILE A 20 -1.30 -10.00 -21.22
CA ILE A 20 -2.22 -9.17 -20.42
C ILE A 20 -1.99 -7.68 -20.71
N ARG A 21 -0.73 -7.23 -20.84
CA ARG A 21 -0.44 -5.84 -21.22
C ARG A 21 -0.96 -5.51 -22.62
N LEU A 22 -0.79 -6.42 -23.58
CA LEU A 22 -1.32 -6.25 -24.93
C LEU A 22 -2.85 -6.22 -24.94
N SER A 23 -3.53 -7.04 -24.14
CA SER A 23 -5.00 -7.08 -24.13
C SER A 23 -5.61 -5.75 -23.70
N TRP A 24 -4.93 -5.00 -22.83
CA TRP A 24 -5.34 -3.65 -22.45
C TRP A 24 -5.27 -2.62 -23.60
N LEU A 25 -4.47 -2.85 -24.64
CA LEU A 25 -4.40 -1.96 -25.81
C LEU A 25 -5.68 -2.01 -26.65
N PHE A 26 -6.43 -3.11 -26.55
CA PHE A 26 -7.69 -3.30 -27.28
C PHE A 26 -8.91 -2.84 -26.48
N ILE A 27 -8.72 -2.35 -25.24
CA ILE A 27 -9.79 -1.79 -24.43
C ILE A 27 -9.85 -0.28 -24.59
N ALA A 28 -11.02 0.23 -24.95
CA ALA A 28 -11.32 1.65 -24.90
C ALA A 28 -11.41 2.10 -23.43
N MET A 29 -10.33 2.70 -22.93
CA MET A 29 -10.26 3.21 -21.57
C MET A 29 -11.22 4.37 -21.35
N PRO A 30 -11.85 4.48 -20.17
CA PRO A 30 -12.75 5.58 -19.86
C PRO A 30 -11.97 6.90 -19.87
N LYS A 31 -12.55 7.91 -20.53
CA LYS A 31 -12.06 9.29 -20.49
C LYS A 31 -12.55 10.02 -19.25
N GLU A 32 -13.72 9.62 -18.76
CA GLU A 32 -14.42 10.20 -17.63
C GLU A 32 -15.07 9.07 -16.81
N CYS A 33 -15.33 9.32 -15.53
CA CYS A 33 -16.08 8.41 -14.67
C CYS A 33 -17.08 9.20 -13.82
N LYS A 34 -18.24 8.58 -13.57
CA LYS A 34 -19.26 9.12 -12.66
C LYS A 34 -18.82 8.98 -11.20
N SER A 35 -19.49 9.70 -10.31
CA SER A 35 -19.35 9.53 -8.86
C SER A 35 -19.59 8.07 -8.46
N TYR A 36 -18.87 7.63 -7.43
CA TYR A 36 -19.01 6.29 -6.88
C TYR A 36 -20.40 6.08 -6.25
N SER A 37 -20.86 4.84 -6.24
CA SER A 37 -22.13 4.41 -5.64
C SER A 37 -21.96 3.23 -4.68
N ASP A 38 -20.91 2.42 -4.87
CA ASP A 38 -20.58 1.27 -4.04
C ASP A 38 -19.60 1.67 -2.93
N THR A 39 -20.02 1.55 -1.67
CA THR A 39 -19.19 1.83 -0.50
C THR A 39 -18.68 0.57 0.20
N SER A 40 -18.81 -0.61 -0.43
CA SER A 40 -18.35 -1.89 0.12
C SER A 40 -16.87 -1.88 0.44
N PHE A 41 -16.05 -1.27 -0.43
CA PHE A 41 -14.63 -1.07 -0.21
C PHE A 41 -14.11 0.15 -0.97
N THR A 42 -12.99 0.69 -0.50
CA THR A 42 -12.25 1.79 -1.13
C THR A 42 -10.85 1.33 -1.53
N PHE A 43 -10.35 1.80 -2.67
CA PHE A 43 -8.93 1.65 -3.02
C PHE A 43 -8.14 2.88 -2.61
N GLY A 44 -7.11 2.69 -1.82
CA GLY A 44 -6.10 3.66 -1.47
C GLY A 44 -4.81 3.39 -2.21
N ILE A 45 -4.35 4.35 -3.01
CA ILE A 45 -3.08 4.25 -3.75
C ILE A 45 -2.12 5.29 -3.21
N THR A 46 -0.97 4.87 -2.70
CA THR A 46 0.12 5.80 -2.38
C THR A 46 1.01 5.96 -3.62
N THR A 47 1.53 7.17 -3.86
CA THR A 47 2.39 7.46 -5.03
C THR A 47 3.27 8.69 -4.77
N TYR A 48 4.22 8.96 -5.65
CA TYR A 48 5.00 10.21 -5.72
C TYR A 48 5.36 10.53 -7.18
N LYS A 49 6.00 11.70 -7.40
CA LYS A 49 6.26 12.30 -8.72
C LYS A 49 6.82 11.32 -9.77
N GLU A 50 7.91 10.61 -9.47
CA GLU A 50 8.63 9.80 -10.48
C GLU A 50 7.81 8.64 -11.04
N ARG A 51 6.73 8.26 -10.36
CA ARG A 51 5.90 7.11 -10.70
C ARG A 51 4.66 7.47 -11.48
N PHE A 52 4.42 8.77 -11.68
CA PHE A 52 3.17 9.28 -12.21
C PHE A 52 2.84 8.73 -13.61
N GLU A 53 3.72 8.94 -14.58
CA GLU A 53 3.45 8.62 -15.98
C GLU A 53 3.46 7.11 -16.26
N THR A 54 4.43 6.39 -15.67
CA THR A 54 4.70 4.99 -16.04
C THR A 54 3.81 4.01 -15.28
N TYR A 55 3.45 4.32 -14.03
CA TYR A 55 2.80 3.36 -13.13
C TYR A 55 1.42 3.84 -12.70
N LEU A 56 1.32 5.05 -12.12
CA LEU A 56 0.05 5.53 -11.59
C LEU A 56 -1.00 5.72 -12.68
N LYS A 57 -0.70 6.44 -13.77
CA LYS A 57 -1.68 6.70 -14.83
C LYS A 57 -2.26 5.41 -15.44
N PRO A 58 -1.45 4.42 -15.86
CA PRO A 58 -1.99 3.16 -16.36
C PRO A 58 -2.81 2.39 -15.31
N LEU A 59 -2.35 2.36 -14.06
CA LEU A 59 -3.06 1.66 -12.98
C LEU A 59 -4.45 2.26 -12.76
N VAL A 60 -4.53 3.58 -12.52
CA VAL A 60 -5.80 4.26 -12.22
C VAL A 60 -6.78 4.12 -13.39
N LYS A 61 -6.34 4.23 -14.65
CA LYS A 61 -7.23 4.00 -15.80
C LYS A 61 -7.85 2.61 -15.79
N LYS A 62 -7.06 1.57 -15.51
CA LYS A 62 -7.55 0.19 -15.39
C LYS A 62 -8.47 0.03 -14.18
N MET A 63 -8.14 0.66 -13.04
CA MET A 63 -8.96 0.64 -11.84
C MET A 63 -10.32 1.31 -12.06
N VAL A 64 -10.36 2.49 -12.67
CA VAL A 64 -11.61 3.19 -13.03
C VAL A 64 -12.43 2.36 -14.01
N TYR A 65 -11.81 1.69 -14.98
CA TYR A 65 -12.50 0.79 -15.90
C TYR A 65 -13.14 -0.42 -15.18
N LEU A 66 -12.41 -1.06 -14.26
CA LEU A 66 -12.89 -2.25 -13.56
C LEU A 66 -13.86 -1.91 -12.42
N PHE A 67 -13.62 -0.81 -11.72
CA PHE A 67 -14.34 -0.39 -10.52
C PHE A 67 -14.89 1.04 -10.66
N PRO A 68 -15.75 1.31 -11.66
CA PRO A 68 -16.30 2.65 -11.87
C PRO A 68 -17.18 3.12 -10.71
N GLU A 69 -17.71 2.20 -9.92
CA GLU A 69 -18.63 2.47 -8.81
C GLU A 69 -17.93 2.53 -7.45
N SER A 70 -16.66 2.15 -7.36
CA SER A 70 -15.92 2.14 -6.08
C SER A 70 -15.07 3.40 -5.92
N PRO A 71 -14.96 3.97 -4.70
CA PRO A 71 -14.07 5.07 -4.40
C PRO A 71 -12.60 4.69 -4.57
N ILE A 72 -11.84 5.58 -5.19
CA ILE A 72 -10.38 5.52 -5.31
C ILE A 72 -9.81 6.79 -4.67
N ILE A 73 -8.88 6.62 -3.75
CA ILE A 73 -8.18 7.71 -3.06
C ILE A 73 -6.70 7.58 -3.40
N ILE A 74 -6.12 8.63 -3.97
CA ILE A 74 -4.70 8.68 -4.28
C ILE A 74 -4.02 9.62 -3.28
N ALA A 75 -3.14 9.07 -2.44
CA ALA A 75 -2.28 9.83 -1.56
C ALA A 75 -0.94 10.11 -2.26
N VAL A 76 -0.78 11.36 -2.68
CA VAL A 76 0.39 11.87 -3.38
C VAL A 76 1.39 12.40 -2.35
N ASN A 77 2.49 11.68 -2.17
CA ASN A 77 3.55 12.09 -1.26
C ASN A 77 4.23 13.38 -1.77
N GLY A 78 4.74 14.18 -0.83
CA GLY A 78 5.58 15.33 -1.14
C GLY A 78 6.92 14.91 -1.71
N TYR A 79 7.61 15.87 -2.30
CA TYR A 79 8.91 15.68 -2.93
C TYR A 79 9.83 16.82 -2.49
N HIS A 80 11.09 16.48 -2.21
CA HIS A 80 12.05 17.40 -1.62
C HIS A 80 12.33 18.67 -2.47
N ASN A 81 12.10 18.62 -3.79
CA ASN A 81 12.15 19.80 -4.64
C ASN A 81 10.75 20.42 -4.78
N LEU A 82 10.51 21.50 -4.04
CA LEU A 82 9.20 22.16 -3.97
C LEU A 82 8.70 22.67 -5.33
N ILE A 83 9.57 23.22 -6.18
CA ILE A 83 9.18 23.75 -7.49
C ILE A 83 8.71 22.61 -8.40
N GLU A 84 9.43 21.49 -8.40
CA GLU A 84 9.01 20.30 -9.16
C GLU A 84 7.75 19.68 -8.58
N GLN A 85 7.62 19.67 -7.25
CA GLN A 85 6.43 19.16 -6.58
C GLN A 85 5.19 19.96 -6.94
N GLU A 86 5.25 21.30 -6.92
CA GLU A 86 4.10 22.14 -7.26
C GLU A 86 3.65 21.92 -8.71
N LYS A 87 4.59 21.86 -9.66
CA LYS A 87 4.30 21.50 -11.06
C LYS A 87 3.64 20.14 -11.17
N TYR A 88 4.14 19.15 -10.43
CA TYR A 88 3.57 17.80 -10.42
C TYR A 88 2.17 17.79 -9.81
N LEU A 89 1.94 18.50 -8.70
CA LEU A 89 0.63 18.57 -8.04
C LEU A 89 -0.44 19.21 -8.93
N GLU A 90 -0.09 20.25 -9.69
CA GLU A 90 -0.97 20.83 -10.71
C GLU A 90 -1.30 19.80 -11.81
N GLN A 91 -0.26 19.11 -12.30
CA GLN A 91 -0.39 18.12 -13.37
C GLN A 91 -1.31 16.96 -12.98
N ILE A 92 -1.11 16.36 -11.80
CA ILE A 92 -1.92 15.24 -11.32
C ILE A 92 -3.36 15.68 -11.02
N THR A 93 -3.55 16.86 -10.42
CA THR A 93 -4.88 17.41 -10.12
C THR A 93 -5.69 17.60 -11.40
N LYS A 94 -5.10 18.19 -12.43
CA LYS A 94 -5.73 18.35 -13.73
C LYS A 94 -6.04 16.99 -14.38
N TRP A 95 -5.13 16.03 -14.26
CA TRP A 95 -5.31 14.71 -14.88
C TRP A 95 -6.40 13.87 -14.22
N VAL A 96 -6.60 13.96 -12.90
CA VAL A 96 -7.65 13.19 -12.21
C VAL A 96 -9.05 13.81 -12.34
N GLN A 97 -9.16 15.09 -12.67
CA GLN A 97 -10.43 15.84 -12.73
C GLN A 97 -11.57 15.09 -13.47
N PRO A 98 -11.33 14.38 -14.59
CA PRO A 98 -12.38 13.65 -15.31
C PRO A 98 -12.96 12.43 -14.54
N TYR A 99 -12.29 11.94 -13.50
CA TYR A 99 -12.67 10.73 -12.77
C TYR A 99 -13.36 11.06 -11.45
N GLN A 100 -14.70 11.17 -11.44
CA GLN A 100 -15.43 11.60 -10.23
C GLN A 100 -15.40 10.58 -9.08
N ASN A 101 -15.04 9.32 -9.33
CA ASN A 101 -14.80 8.32 -8.29
C ASN A 101 -13.37 8.36 -7.72
N VAL A 102 -12.50 9.25 -8.22
CA VAL A 102 -11.11 9.41 -7.79
C VAL A 102 -10.95 10.71 -7.00
N SER A 103 -10.32 10.64 -5.83
CA SER A 103 -9.98 11.81 -5.01
C SER A 103 -8.48 11.84 -4.67
N LEU A 104 -7.95 13.04 -4.39
CA LEU A 104 -6.55 13.23 -4.04
C LEU A 104 -6.39 13.65 -2.57
N ILE A 105 -5.31 13.15 -1.96
CA ILE A 105 -4.68 13.70 -0.76
C ILE A 105 -3.28 14.10 -1.19
N THR A 106 -2.89 15.36 -1.04
CA THR A 106 -1.62 15.88 -1.56
C THR A 106 -0.78 16.49 -0.46
N TYR A 107 0.53 16.34 -0.59
CA TYR A 107 1.51 16.97 0.29
C TYR A 107 2.54 17.73 -0.54
N LYS A 108 2.94 18.91 -0.04
CA LYS A 108 4.07 19.65 -0.61
C LYS A 108 5.39 19.06 -0.12
N GLU A 109 5.50 18.88 1.19
CA GLU A 109 6.68 18.31 1.83
C GLU A 109 6.59 16.78 1.93
N PRO A 110 7.71 16.05 1.79
CA PRO A 110 7.74 14.60 1.98
C PRO A 110 7.14 14.17 3.32
N GLN A 111 6.30 13.14 3.29
CA GLN A 111 5.67 12.54 4.46
C GLN A 111 6.05 11.05 4.54
N GLY A 112 6.01 10.51 5.76
CA GLY A 112 6.14 9.08 6.00
C GLY A 112 4.96 8.29 5.44
N LEU A 113 5.22 7.04 5.02
CA LEU A 113 4.22 6.18 4.41
C LEU A 113 3.03 5.90 5.35
N CYS A 114 3.30 5.73 6.65
CA CYS A 114 2.27 5.59 7.69
C CYS A 114 1.21 6.71 7.64
N LYS A 115 1.65 7.96 7.45
CA LYS A 115 0.74 9.11 7.39
C LYS A 115 -0.14 9.06 6.16
N LEU A 116 0.42 8.69 5.01
CA LEU A 116 -0.37 8.52 3.78
C LEU A 116 -1.45 7.44 3.95
N TRP A 117 -1.10 6.29 4.52
CA TRP A 117 -2.05 5.22 4.81
C TRP A 117 -3.14 5.63 5.80
N ASN A 118 -2.77 6.28 6.90
CA ASN A 118 -3.75 6.78 7.87
C ASN A 118 -4.72 7.78 7.22
N GLN A 119 -4.23 8.66 6.35
CA GLN A 119 -5.05 9.69 5.71
C GLN A 119 -6.00 9.09 4.67
N ILE A 120 -5.58 8.05 3.94
CA ILE A 120 -6.49 7.24 3.13
C ILE A 120 -7.60 6.62 3.99
N LEU A 121 -7.25 6.01 5.13
CA LEU A 121 -8.24 5.38 6.02
C LEU A 121 -9.25 6.39 6.57
N ILE A 122 -8.78 7.58 6.94
CA ILE A 122 -9.64 8.67 7.42
C ILE A 122 -10.60 9.13 6.33
N LYS A 123 -10.12 9.32 5.11
CA LYS A 123 -10.92 9.83 3.98
C LYS A 123 -11.78 8.78 3.31
N SER A 124 -11.47 7.50 3.48
CA SER A 124 -12.24 6.39 2.93
C SER A 124 -13.69 6.40 3.45
N PRO A 125 -14.71 6.37 2.58
CA PRO A 125 -16.09 6.18 3.00
C PRO A 125 -16.42 4.72 3.39
N SER A 126 -15.51 3.78 3.12
CA SER A 126 -15.74 2.35 3.28
C SER A 126 -15.12 1.77 4.55
N GLN A 127 -15.73 0.69 5.08
CA GLN A 127 -15.16 -0.10 6.17
C GLN A 127 -13.90 -0.86 5.76
N LYS A 128 -13.87 -1.36 4.52
CA LYS A 128 -12.75 -2.12 3.95
C LYS A 128 -11.95 -1.20 3.03
N VAL A 129 -10.64 -1.18 3.21
CA VAL A 129 -9.74 -0.34 2.43
C VAL A 129 -8.62 -1.21 1.89
N PHE A 130 -8.50 -1.25 0.56
CA PHE A 130 -7.35 -1.83 -0.11
C PHE A 130 -6.25 -0.77 -0.17
N LEU A 131 -5.15 -0.97 0.54
CA LEU A 131 -3.95 -0.13 0.43
C LEU A 131 -3.01 -0.75 -0.59
N MET A 132 -2.60 0.05 -1.58
CA MET A 132 -1.83 -0.40 -2.72
C MET A 132 -0.74 0.61 -3.07
N ASN A 133 0.40 0.11 -3.53
CA ASN A 133 1.40 0.90 -4.22
C ASN A 133 0.98 1.13 -5.67
N GLU A 134 1.54 2.16 -6.29
CA GLU A 134 1.27 2.49 -7.69
C GLU A 134 1.99 1.56 -8.69
N ASP A 135 3.09 0.91 -8.29
CA ASP A 135 3.94 0.06 -9.13
C ASP A 135 3.40 -1.38 -9.26
N ILE A 136 2.09 -1.49 -9.42
CA ILE A 136 1.39 -2.76 -9.66
C ILE A 136 0.75 -2.76 -11.05
N ASN A 137 0.62 -3.95 -11.61
CA ASN A 137 -0.10 -4.20 -12.84
C ASN A 137 -1.29 -5.10 -12.56
N ILE A 138 -2.42 -4.81 -13.19
CA ILE A 138 -3.66 -5.57 -13.01
C ILE A 138 -4.16 -6.11 -14.34
N SER A 139 -4.77 -7.28 -14.31
CA SER A 139 -5.46 -7.89 -15.46
C SER A 139 -6.94 -7.52 -15.46
N GLN A 140 -7.66 -7.89 -16.53
CA GLN A 140 -9.12 -7.74 -16.61
C GLN A 140 -9.87 -8.65 -15.61
N SER A 141 -9.25 -9.75 -15.15
CA SER A 141 -9.84 -10.64 -14.14
C SER A 141 -9.76 -10.09 -12.73
N PHE A 142 -8.95 -9.06 -12.49
CA PHE A 142 -8.63 -8.56 -11.15
C PHE A 142 -9.88 -8.29 -10.29
N LYS A 143 -10.93 -7.68 -10.85
CA LYS A 143 -12.21 -7.48 -10.16
C LYS A 143 -12.83 -8.78 -9.69
N LYS A 144 -12.96 -9.75 -10.60
CA LYS A 144 -13.52 -11.07 -10.30
C LYS A 144 -12.69 -11.76 -9.22
N ASP A 145 -11.36 -11.69 -9.32
CA ASP A 145 -10.45 -12.33 -8.39
C ASP A 145 -10.61 -11.75 -6.98
N ILE A 146 -10.67 -10.42 -6.84
CA ILE A 146 -10.88 -9.75 -5.54
C ILE A 146 -12.23 -10.13 -4.92
N ILE A 147 -13.31 -10.08 -5.68
CA ILE A 147 -14.66 -10.40 -5.18
C ILE A 147 -14.75 -11.87 -4.77
N SER A 148 -14.12 -12.77 -5.53
CA SER A 148 -14.27 -14.22 -5.34
C SER A 148 -13.29 -14.82 -4.32
N CYS A 149 -12.13 -14.20 -4.07
CA CYS A 149 -11.11 -14.77 -3.19
C CYS A 149 -11.47 -14.77 -1.70
N GLY A 150 -12.57 -14.14 -1.29
CA GLY A 150 -13.03 -14.10 0.10
C GLY A 150 -12.34 -13.04 0.97
N ILE A 151 -11.41 -12.25 0.43
CA ILE A 151 -10.68 -11.22 1.19
C ILE A 151 -11.63 -10.26 1.90
N LEU A 152 -12.77 -9.91 1.30
CA LEU A 152 -13.74 -8.98 1.87
C LEU A 152 -14.34 -9.44 3.22
N ASN A 153 -14.28 -10.75 3.53
CA ASN A 153 -14.71 -11.30 4.79
C ASN A 153 -13.67 -11.17 5.91
N SER A 154 -12.42 -10.82 5.58
CA SER A 154 -11.30 -10.71 6.52
C SER A 154 -11.19 -9.32 7.14
N GLU A 155 -10.60 -9.22 8.34
CA GLU A 155 -10.20 -7.93 8.93
C GLU A 155 -8.87 -7.41 8.35
N PHE A 156 -8.00 -8.29 7.86
CA PHE A 156 -6.71 -7.99 7.23
C PHE A 156 -6.28 -9.11 6.28
N GLY A 157 -6.04 -8.77 5.02
CA GLY A 157 -5.62 -9.74 4.01
C GLY A 157 -4.47 -9.24 3.16
N LEU A 158 -3.37 -9.97 3.14
CA LEU A 158 -2.30 -9.77 2.15
C LEU A 158 -2.70 -10.42 0.84
N ILE A 159 -2.65 -9.67 -0.25
CA ILE A 159 -2.80 -10.23 -1.58
C ILE A 159 -1.44 -10.78 -2.01
N ASN A 160 -1.39 -12.03 -2.47
CA ASN A 160 -0.17 -12.74 -2.89
C ASN A 160 1.00 -12.62 -1.88
N GLY A 161 0.69 -12.51 -0.59
CA GLY A 161 1.68 -12.40 0.49
C GLY A 161 2.51 -11.10 0.51
N SER A 162 2.03 -10.03 -0.14
CA SER A 162 2.77 -8.75 -0.23
C SER A 162 2.07 -7.61 0.50
N PHE A 163 2.85 -6.78 1.21
CA PHE A 163 2.41 -5.50 1.79
C PHE A 163 2.35 -4.36 0.77
N SER A 164 2.74 -4.59 -0.49
CA SER A 164 2.50 -3.62 -1.58
C SER A 164 1.03 -3.54 -2.00
N HIS A 165 0.22 -4.53 -1.62
CA HIS A 165 -1.21 -4.57 -1.93
C HIS A 165 -1.94 -5.47 -0.92
N TYR A 166 -2.69 -4.86 -0.02
CA TYR A 166 -3.38 -5.55 1.04
C TYR A 166 -4.70 -4.87 1.35
N MET A 167 -5.59 -5.59 2.00
CA MET A 167 -6.84 -5.04 2.51
C MET A 167 -6.79 -4.99 4.03
N LEU A 168 -7.27 -3.90 4.60
CA LEU A 168 -7.55 -3.82 6.03
C LEU A 168 -8.94 -3.25 6.29
N SER A 169 -9.51 -3.65 7.42
CA SER A 169 -10.75 -3.07 7.92
C SER A 169 -10.48 -1.96 8.93
N LYS A 170 -11.33 -0.92 8.93
CA LYS A 170 -11.30 0.13 9.96
C LYS A 170 -11.53 -0.41 11.37
N LYS A 171 -12.29 -1.50 11.50
CA LYS A 171 -12.46 -2.25 12.76
C LYS A 171 -11.13 -2.76 13.31
N LEU A 172 -10.24 -3.25 12.44
CA LEU A 172 -8.89 -3.64 12.86
C LEU A 172 -8.09 -2.44 13.35
N VAL A 173 -8.16 -1.30 12.66
CA VAL A 173 -7.47 -0.07 13.08
C VAL A 173 -7.94 0.39 14.45
N LYS A 174 -9.25 0.29 14.76
CA LYS A 174 -9.78 0.56 16.12
C LYS A 174 -9.19 -0.35 17.19
N THR A 175 -8.80 -1.58 16.82
CA THR A 175 -8.24 -2.57 17.75
C THR A 175 -6.72 -2.45 17.89
N VAL A 176 -6.00 -2.34 16.77
CA VAL A 176 -4.53 -2.35 16.69
C VAL A 176 -3.93 -0.95 16.84
N GLY A 177 -4.73 0.08 16.59
CA GLY A 177 -4.31 1.47 16.46
C GLY A 177 -3.89 1.83 15.04
N TRP A 178 -3.63 3.11 14.84
CA TRP A 178 -3.14 3.68 13.59
C TRP A 178 -1.78 3.10 13.16
N PHE A 179 -1.41 3.33 11.90
CA PHE A 179 -0.01 3.20 11.49
C PHE A 179 0.82 4.24 12.24
N ASP A 180 2.03 3.88 12.69
CA ASP A 180 2.83 4.74 13.56
C ASP A 180 3.49 5.88 12.75
N GLU A 181 2.96 7.10 12.84
CA GLU A 181 3.49 8.23 12.05
C GLU A 181 4.86 8.74 12.51
N ARG A 182 5.42 8.15 13.57
CA ARG A 182 6.82 8.37 13.96
C ARG A 182 7.81 7.66 13.01
N PHE A 183 7.33 6.87 12.04
CA PHE A 183 8.11 6.42 10.87
C PHE A 183 8.08 7.51 9.78
N PRO A 184 9.14 8.33 9.62
CA PRO A 184 9.13 9.50 8.73
C PRO A 184 9.33 9.18 7.24
N GLY A 185 9.75 7.96 6.90
CA GLY A 185 10.13 7.58 5.53
C GLY A 185 9.38 6.35 5.01
N ILE A 186 10.14 5.43 4.41
CA ILE A 186 9.65 4.15 3.87
C ILE A 186 10.47 3.03 4.50
N GLY A 187 9.80 1.97 4.95
CA GLY A 187 10.41 0.80 5.55
C GLY A 187 10.00 0.51 6.98
N TYR A 188 9.89 -0.78 7.30
CA TYR A 188 9.56 -1.27 8.65
C TYR A 188 8.16 -0.92 9.16
N GLU A 189 7.35 -0.14 8.44
CA GLU A 189 5.98 0.18 8.84
C GLU A 189 5.08 -1.05 8.79
N ASP A 190 5.28 -1.90 7.78
CA ASP A 190 4.62 -3.20 7.63
C ASP A 190 5.02 -4.17 8.74
N HIS A 191 6.31 -4.21 9.07
CA HIS A 191 6.83 -4.98 10.19
C HIS A 191 6.20 -4.52 11.52
N ASP A 192 6.19 -3.21 11.78
CA ASP A 192 5.58 -2.63 12.98
C ASP A 192 4.11 -3.00 13.13
N TYR A 193 3.34 -2.89 12.04
CA TYR A 193 1.91 -3.17 12.07
C TYR A 193 1.64 -4.66 12.30
N GLU A 194 2.38 -5.55 11.63
CA GLU A 194 2.24 -7.00 11.82
C GLU A 194 2.62 -7.44 13.24
N ILE A 195 3.70 -6.90 13.82
CA ILE A 195 4.06 -7.20 15.22
C ILE A 195 2.91 -6.80 16.16
N ARG A 196 2.33 -5.60 16.00
CA ARG A 196 1.21 -5.15 16.84
C ARG A 196 -0.04 -6.00 16.66
N MET A 197 -0.32 -6.45 15.44
CA MET A 197 -1.40 -7.39 15.19
C MET A 197 -1.18 -8.71 15.94
N THR A 198 0.01 -9.28 15.83
CA THR A 198 0.36 -10.54 16.50
C THR A 198 0.23 -10.44 18.01
N LEU A 199 0.74 -9.37 18.63
CA LEU A 199 0.62 -9.15 20.08
C LEU A 199 -0.83 -9.05 20.58
N LEU A 200 -1.78 -8.78 19.69
CA LEU A 200 -3.22 -8.73 19.97
C LEU A 200 -3.95 -10.00 19.51
N GLY A 201 -3.22 -11.05 19.13
CA GLY A 201 -3.78 -12.31 18.61
C GLY A 201 -4.50 -12.16 17.26
N LYS A 202 -4.23 -11.09 16.50
CA LYS A 202 -4.81 -10.86 15.17
C LYS A 202 -3.99 -11.58 14.12
N LYS A 203 -4.68 -12.30 13.23
CA LYS A 203 -4.05 -13.09 12.17
C LYS A 203 -3.82 -12.26 10.91
N VAL A 204 -2.70 -12.51 10.26
CA VAL A 204 -2.44 -12.06 8.89
C VAL A 204 -2.95 -13.14 7.93
N GLU A 205 -4.04 -12.85 7.23
CA GLU A 205 -4.60 -13.78 6.25
C GLU A 205 -3.97 -13.54 4.85
N HIS A 206 -3.92 -14.60 4.04
CA HIS A 206 -3.28 -14.58 2.74
C HIS A 206 -4.27 -14.99 1.65
N PHE A 207 -4.39 -14.15 0.62
CA PHE A 207 -5.31 -14.36 -0.49
C PHE A 207 -4.55 -14.41 -1.81
N THR A 208 -4.87 -15.37 -2.66
CA THR A 208 -4.27 -15.48 -3.99
C THR A 208 -5.14 -14.76 -5.01
N VAL A 209 -4.55 -13.81 -5.73
CA VAL A 209 -5.20 -13.03 -6.78
C VAL A 209 -4.31 -13.09 -8.01
N ASN A 210 -4.76 -13.79 -9.05
CA ASN A 210 -3.95 -13.98 -10.26
C ASN A 210 -3.86 -12.70 -11.10
N GLY A 211 -4.92 -11.89 -11.10
CA GLY A 211 -5.00 -10.65 -11.85
C GLY A 211 -4.18 -9.48 -11.31
N ILE A 212 -3.17 -9.69 -10.46
CA ILE A 212 -2.29 -8.64 -9.96
C ILE A 212 -0.82 -9.08 -9.93
N LYS A 213 0.08 -8.16 -10.28
CA LYS A 213 1.54 -8.34 -10.24
C LYS A 213 2.22 -7.08 -9.72
N ASN A 214 3.18 -7.26 -8.83
CA ASN A 214 4.12 -6.18 -8.45
C ASN A 214 5.17 -6.02 -9.55
N GLU A 215 5.33 -4.80 -10.05
CA GLU A 215 6.46 -4.44 -10.90
C GLU A 215 7.65 -4.15 -9.96
N ARG A 216 8.78 -4.84 -10.17
CA ARG A 216 9.99 -4.58 -9.37
C ARG A 216 10.73 -3.40 -9.98
N VAL A 217 10.50 -2.21 -9.44
CA VAL A 217 11.05 -0.99 -10.00
C VAL A 217 11.91 -0.28 -8.98
N VAL A 218 13.19 -0.10 -9.29
CA VAL A 218 14.07 0.76 -8.50
C VAL A 218 13.81 2.21 -8.91
N PRO A 219 13.37 3.09 -8.00
CA PRO A 219 13.24 4.51 -8.26
C PRO A 219 14.55 5.12 -8.76
N LYS A 220 14.44 6.08 -9.68
CA LYS A 220 15.58 6.93 -10.05
C LYS A 220 15.86 7.97 -8.97
N ASP A 221 14.81 8.40 -8.29
CA ASP A 221 14.86 9.35 -7.20
C ASP A 221 13.71 9.07 -6.21
N TRP A 222 13.91 9.48 -4.96
CA TRP A 222 12.99 9.20 -3.86
C TRP A 222 12.27 10.48 -3.41
N SER A 223 11.15 10.32 -2.70
CA SER A 223 10.42 11.46 -2.14
C SER A 223 11.25 12.25 -1.13
N TYR A 224 12.08 11.57 -0.35
CA TYR A 224 12.96 12.15 0.65
C TYR A 224 14.28 12.67 0.05
N ASP A 225 14.91 13.61 0.75
CA ASP A 225 16.18 14.18 0.30
C ASP A 225 17.35 13.17 0.42
N LYS A 226 18.47 13.48 -0.23
CA LYS A 226 19.70 12.68 -0.16
C LYS A 226 20.33 12.57 1.24
N LYS A 227 19.81 13.32 2.23
CA LYS A 227 20.30 13.27 3.61
C LYS A 227 19.76 12.06 4.36
N HIS A 228 18.71 11.43 3.85
CA HIS A 228 18.21 10.17 4.37
C HIS A 228 19.07 9.03 3.81
N GLU A 229 19.76 8.32 4.70
CA GLU A 229 20.48 7.11 4.34
C GLU A 229 19.51 6.07 3.77
N VAL A 230 19.84 5.52 2.59
CA VAL A 230 19.09 4.43 1.96
C VAL A 230 19.68 3.10 2.42
N ILE A 231 18.90 2.36 3.19
CA ILE A 231 19.23 1.05 3.73
C ILE A 231 18.53 -0.03 2.90
N LEU A 232 19.23 -1.13 2.62
CA LEU A 232 18.70 -2.26 1.84
C LEU A 232 17.99 -1.84 0.54
N THR A 233 18.52 -0.82 -0.14
CA THR A 233 18.03 -0.25 -1.42
C THR A 233 16.66 0.44 -1.41
N LYS A 234 15.94 0.47 -0.29
CA LYS A 234 14.58 1.04 -0.22
C LYS A 234 14.17 1.65 1.12
N TYR A 235 14.84 1.28 2.21
CA TYR A 235 14.47 1.70 3.56
C TYR A 235 15.16 3.00 3.93
N SER A 236 14.48 3.84 4.71
CA SER A 236 15.10 5.04 5.27
C SER A 236 15.78 4.70 6.59
N GLY A 237 17.02 5.19 6.79
CA GLY A 237 17.74 5.06 8.06
C GLY A 237 16.95 5.55 9.29
N PRO A 238 16.20 6.68 9.20
CA PRO A 238 15.34 7.11 10.28
C PRO A 238 14.24 6.10 10.67
N ASN A 239 13.65 5.37 9.70
CA ASN A 239 12.66 4.34 10.01
C ASN A 239 13.29 3.17 10.74
N GLU A 240 14.47 2.72 10.30
CA GLU A 240 15.22 1.66 10.97
C GLU A 240 15.54 2.02 12.42
N LYS A 241 16.04 3.24 12.65
CA LYS A 241 16.34 3.75 13.99
C LYS A 241 15.10 3.73 14.89
N HIS A 242 13.96 4.22 14.39
CA HIS A 242 12.70 4.18 15.15
C HIS A 242 12.27 2.73 15.42
N TYR A 243 12.31 1.86 14.41
CA TYR A 243 11.95 0.45 14.51
C TYR A 243 12.71 -0.27 15.63
N PHE A 244 14.04 -0.20 15.62
CA PHE A 244 14.86 -0.86 16.66
C PHE A 244 14.82 -0.15 18.01
N SER A 245 14.45 1.14 18.06
CA SER A 245 14.17 1.81 19.33
C SER A 245 12.86 1.36 19.98
N LYS A 246 11.89 0.88 19.16
CA LYS A 246 10.54 0.49 19.59
C LYS A 246 10.42 -0.97 20.01
N TRP A 247 11.15 -1.86 19.35
CA TRP A 247 10.98 -3.30 19.50
C TRP A 247 12.22 -3.97 20.13
N GLU A 248 11.98 -4.98 20.96
CA GLU A 248 12.96 -6.02 21.35
C GLU A 248 12.75 -7.24 20.45
N PHE A 249 13.83 -7.92 20.08
CA PHE A 249 13.79 -9.11 19.22
C PHE A 249 14.54 -10.27 19.86
N SER A 250 14.05 -11.48 19.64
CA SER A 250 14.74 -12.72 20.02
C SER A 250 14.55 -13.79 18.93
N ASP A 251 15.57 -14.62 18.76
CA ASP A 251 15.51 -15.79 17.86
C ASP A 251 14.83 -16.99 18.54
N THR A 252 14.63 -16.92 19.86
CA THR A 252 14.04 -18.00 20.67
C THR A 252 12.84 -17.50 21.47
N GLU A 253 11.99 -18.43 21.89
CA GLU A 253 10.83 -18.11 22.71
C GLU A 253 11.27 -17.60 24.08
N GLU A 254 10.82 -16.39 24.42
CA GLU A 254 11.11 -15.72 25.69
C GLU A 254 9.84 -15.17 26.32
N LYS A 255 9.83 -15.03 27.64
CA LYS A 255 8.67 -14.53 28.37
C LYS A 255 8.25 -13.14 27.89
N GLY A 256 7.02 -13.04 27.37
CA GLY A 256 6.43 -11.79 26.90
C GLY A 256 6.80 -11.41 25.47
N TYR A 257 7.55 -12.26 24.76
CA TYR A 257 7.73 -12.13 23.33
C TYR A 257 6.71 -13.01 22.58
N GLU A 258 6.30 -12.57 21.40
CA GLU A 258 5.41 -13.33 20.53
C GLU A 258 6.10 -13.60 19.19
N TYR A 259 5.86 -14.78 18.61
CA TYR A 259 6.40 -15.12 17.30
C TYR A 259 5.71 -14.34 16.19
N VAL A 260 6.47 -13.60 15.39
CA VAL A 260 5.96 -12.77 14.30
C VAL A 260 6.54 -13.24 12.96
N ARG A 261 5.65 -13.56 12.02
CA ARG A 261 5.99 -14.18 10.73
C ARG A 261 6.90 -13.30 9.87
N ILE A 262 6.64 -12.00 9.76
CA ILE A 262 7.43 -11.12 8.86
C ILE A 262 8.90 -11.00 9.24
N ILE A 263 9.23 -11.09 10.53
CA ILE A 263 10.61 -11.08 11.03
C ILE A 263 11.19 -12.49 11.21
N GLN A 264 10.36 -13.54 11.06
CA GLN A 264 10.73 -14.95 11.30
C GLN A 264 11.38 -15.16 12.68
N GLY A 265 10.84 -14.50 13.70
CA GLY A 265 11.41 -14.48 15.05
C GLY A 265 10.41 -13.94 16.06
N TYR A 266 10.88 -13.73 17.28
CA TYR A 266 10.06 -13.28 18.39
C TYR A 266 10.25 -11.78 18.61
N ALA A 267 9.16 -11.06 18.88
CA ALA A 267 9.19 -9.63 19.12
C ALA A 267 8.41 -9.26 20.40
N LYS A 268 8.87 -8.20 21.05
CA LYS A 268 8.20 -7.61 22.21
C LYS A 268 8.29 -6.10 22.15
N LEU A 269 7.21 -5.42 22.56
CA LEU A 269 7.19 -3.96 22.63
C LEU A 269 8.04 -3.48 23.81
N LYS A 270 8.97 -2.55 23.56
CA LYS A 270 9.71 -1.86 24.61
C LYS A 270 8.78 -1.01 25.47
N GLU A 271 9.11 -0.88 26.75
CA GLU A 271 8.34 -0.05 27.66
C GLU A 271 8.22 1.38 27.12
N GLN A 272 7.05 2.02 27.30
CA GLN A 272 6.75 3.39 26.84
C GLN A 272 6.76 3.61 25.31
N MET A 273 6.99 2.58 24.50
CA MET A 273 7.03 2.71 23.03
C MET A 273 5.70 2.41 22.34
N LYS A 274 4.59 2.39 23.09
CA LYS A 274 3.23 2.22 22.54
C LYS A 274 2.97 3.24 21.43
N THR A 275 2.30 2.79 20.38
CA THR A 275 1.85 3.68 19.30
C THR A 275 0.80 4.65 19.87
N PRO A 276 1.00 5.97 19.78
CA PRO A 276 0.01 6.93 20.25
C PRO A 276 -1.23 6.93 19.33
N ASN A 277 -2.35 7.40 19.86
CA ASN A 277 -3.49 7.74 19.01
C ASN A 277 -3.22 9.07 18.32
N PHE A 278 -2.78 9.04 17.06
CA PHE A 278 -2.49 10.24 16.25
C PHE A 278 -3.75 11.07 15.94
N TYR A 279 -4.94 10.48 16.06
CA TYR A 279 -6.20 11.10 15.68
C TYR A 279 -7.27 10.88 16.77
N PRO A 280 -7.12 11.46 17.96
CA PRO A 280 -8.04 11.25 19.08
C PRO A 280 -9.47 11.73 18.78
N GLU A 281 -9.61 12.76 17.94
CA GLU A 281 -10.89 13.35 17.57
C GLU A 281 -11.57 12.65 16.37
N ILE A 282 -10.92 11.66 15.75
CA ILE A 282 -11.46 10.99 14.58
C ILE A 282 -12.06 9.65 14.97
N GLU A 283 -13.38 9.57 14.92
CA GLU A 283 -14.06 8.29 14.93
C GLU A 283 -14.08 7.71 13.51
N LEU A 284 -13.37 6.60 13.31
CA LEU A 284 -13.49 5.83 12.08
C LEU A 284 -14.93 5.29 12.00
N LYS A 285 -15.75 5.91 11.16
CA LYS A 285 -17.06 5.35 10.81
C LYS A 285 -16.88 3.96 10.26
#